data_AF-A0A4R5L9A0-F1
#
_entry.id   AF-A0A4R5L9A0-F1
#
_cell.length_a   1.000
_cell.length_b   1.000
_cell.length_c   1.000
_cell.angle_alpha   90.00
_cell.angle_beta   90.00
_cell.angle_gamma   90.00
#
_symmetry.space_group_name_H-M   'P 1'
#
loop_
_entity.id
_entity.type
_entity.pdbx_description
1 polymer ?
#
loop_
_entity_poly.entity_id
_entity_poly.type
_entity_poly.pdbx_seq_one_letter_code
_entity_poly.pdbx_strand_id
1 'polypeptide(L)'
;MSPAQRAAANAVAAAQDSYAAGDYPRTIQLLRNSNATVDGDRSTQIDAHKLMAFSYCVTNRVAQCRSEFEAILRIDPHFELSAAEKGHPIWGPAFDAARRKVAPS
;
A
#
# COMPACT_ATOMS: atom_id res chain seq x y z
N MET A 1 -19.67 -8.45 -5.73
CA MET A 1 -18.42 -8.76 -4.99
C MET A 1 -18.33 -10.27 -4.77
N SER A 2 -17.29 -10.91 -5.31
CA SER A 2 -17.05 -12.36 -5.18
C SER A 2 -16.65 -12.75 -3.74
N PRO A 3 -16.67 -14.05 -3.37
CA PRO A 3 -16.12 -14.50 -2.09
C PRO A 3 -14.65 -14.11 -1.89
N ALA A 4 -13.84 -14.18 -2.95
CA ALA A 4 -12.42 -13.80 -2.90
C ALA A 4 -12.24 -12.29 -2.65
N GLN A 5 -13.01 -11.44 -3.34
CA GLN A 5 -13.02 -10.00 -3.11
C GLN A 5 -13.45 -9.64 -1.67
N ARG A 6 -14.38 -10.42 -1.09
CA ARG A 6 -14.78 -10.22 0.30
C ARG A 6 -13.68 -10.59 1.29
N ALA A 7 -12.98 -11.69 1.05
CA ALA A 7 -11.84 -12.09 1.86
C ALA A 7 -10.70 -11.05 1.79
N ALA A 8 -10.42 -10.52 0.59
CA ALA A 8 -9.48 -9.43 0.38
C ALA A 8 -9.87 -8.17 1.16
N ALA A 9 -11.13 -7.72 1.06
CA ALA A 9 -11.63 -6.55 1.79
C ALA A 9 -11.53 -6.74 3.31
N ASN A 10 -11.87 -7.93 3.82
CA ASN A 10 -11.74 -8.25 5.25
C ASN A 10 -10.27 -8.23 5.71
N ALA A 11 -9.34 -8.71 4.88
CA ALA A 11 -7.91 -8.66 5.19
C ALA A 11 -7.40 -7.20 5.24
N VAL A 12 -7.84 -6.35 4.33
CA VAL A 12 -7.53 -4.90 4.36
C VAL A 12 -8.08 -4.26 5.63
N ALA A 13 -9.34 -4.54 6.01
CA ALA A 13 -9.92 -4.00 7.25
C ALA A 13 -9.10 -4.38 8.50
N ALA A 14 -8.74 -5.67 8.64
CA ALA A 14 -7.90 -6.11 9.76
C ALA A 14 -6.49 -5.48 9.74
N ALA A 15 -5.94 -5.22 8.55
CA ALA A 15 -4.67 -4.55 8.38
C ALA A 15 -4.74 -3.04 8.72
N GLN A 16 -5.87 -2.38 8.43
CA GLN A 16 -6.16 -1.00 8.83
C GLN A 16 -6.21 -0.90 10.36
N ASP A 17 -6.90 -1.82 11.04
CA ASP A 17 -6.94 -1.86 12.50
C ASP A 17 -5.55 -2.01 13.12
N SER A 18 -4.74 -2.93 12.56
CA SER A 18 -3.36 -3.14 13.02
C SER A 18 -2.48 -1.90 12.75
N TYR A 19 -2.68 -1.23 11.61
CA TYR A 19 -1.92 -0.02 11.25
C TYR A 19 -2.27 1.15 12.18
N ALA A 20 -3.55 1.34 12.47
CA ALA A 20 -4.04 2.36 13.39
C ALA A 20 -3.54 2.14 14.82
N ALA A 21 -3.33 0.88 15.22
CA ALA A 21 -2.70 0.51 16.48
C ALA A 21 -1.16 0.69 16.50
N GLY A 22 -0.54 1.06 15.38
CA GLY A 22 0.92 1.17 15.24
C GLY A 22 1.65 -0.15 15.05
N ASP A 23 0.93 -1.27 14.87
CA ASP A 23 1.50 -2.59 14.64
C ASP A 23 1.80 -2.82 13.16
N TYR A 24 2.75 -2.05 12.63
CA TYR A 24 3.18 -2.10 11.23
C TYR A 24 3.71 -3.48 10.81
N PRO A 25 4.48 -4.23 11.63
CA PRO A 25 4.86 -5.60 11.29
C PRO A 25 3.65 -6.52 11.07
N ARG A 26 2.62 -6.41 11.92
CA ARG A 26 1.38 -7.17 11.75
C ARG A 26 0.58 -6.75 10.53
N THR A 27 0.47 -5.44 10.25
CA THR A 27 -0.16 -4.94 9.02
C THR A 27 0.46 -5.59 7.79
N ILE A 28 1.80 -5.61 7.71
CA ILE A 28 2.53 -6.26 6.61
C ILE A 28 2.22 -7.76 6.56
N GLN A 29 2.27 -8.45 7.70
CA GLN A 29 2.03 -9.89 7.76
C GLN A 29 0.62 -10.27 7.31
N LEU A 30 -0.40 -9.54 7.77
CA LEU A 30 -1.80 -9.76 7.39
C LEU A 30 -1.98 -9.65 5.88
N LEU A 31 -1.43 -8.60 5.27
CA LEU A 31 -1.59 -8.36 3.84
C LEU A 31 -0.78 -9.35 2.99
N ARG A 32 0.46 -9.68 3.39
CA ARG A 32 1.29 -10.69 2.70
C ARG A 32 0.72 -12.10 2.74
N ASN A 33 0.02 -12.45 3.82
CA ASN A 33 -0.60 -13.77 3.99
C ASN A 33 -2.02 -13.82 3.40
N SER A 34 -2.47 -12.72 2.81
CA SER A 34 -3.74 -12.62 2.09
C SER A 34 -3.49 -12.48 0.59
N ASN A 35 -4.55 -12.62 -0.20
CA ASN A 35 -4.53 -12.26 -1.61
C ASN A 35 -5.09 -10.85 -1.86
N ALA A 36 -5.06 -9.94 -0.88
CA ALA A 36 -5.73 -8.64 -1.00
C ALA A 36 -5.22 -7.76 -2.16
N THR A 37 -3.93 -7.89 -2.50
CA THR A 37 -3.28 -7.18 -3.61
C THR A 37 -3.60 -7.77 -4.99
N VAL A 38 -4.29 -8.93 -5.06
CA VAL A 38 -4.59 -9.64 -6.31
C VAL A 38 -6.09 -9.89 -6.49
N ASP A 39 -6.74 -10.41 -5.46
CA ASP A 39 -8.15 -10.83 -5.49
C ASP A 39 -9.12 -9.70 -5.14
N GLY A 40 -8.62 -8.58 -4.59
CA GLY A 40 -9.40 -7.38 -4.32
C GLY A 40 -9.93 -6.74 -5.60
N ASP A 41 -10.97 -5.92 -5.48
CA ASP A 41 -11.25 -4.95 -6.54
C ASP A 41 -10.15 -3.87 -6.58
N ARG A 42 -10.18 -3.00 -7.59
CA ARG A 42 -9.15 -1.98 -7.80
C ARG A 42 -8.89 -1.14 -6.53
N SER A 43 -9.93 -0.74 -5.82
CA SER A 43 -9.81 0.04 -4.57
C SER A 43 -9.13 -0.77 -3.48
N THR A 44 -9.59 -2.00 -3.26
CA THR A 44 -9.04 -2.90 -2.25
C THR A 44 -7.56 -3.20 -2.48
N GLN A 45 -7.16 -3.41 -3.75
CA GLN A 45 -5.76 -3.63 -4.11
C GLN A 45 -4.91 -2.39 -3.80
N ILE A 46 -5.39 -1.20 -4.16
CA ILE A 46 -4.71 0.07 -3.88
C ILE A 46 -4.55 0.26 -2.36
N ASP A 47 -5.61 0.03 -1.58
CA ASP A 47 -5.57 0.18 -0.12
C ASP A 47 -4.60 -0.81 0.52
N ALA A 48 -4.58 -2.07 0.06
CA ALA A 48 -3.63 -3.08 0.50
C ALA A 48 -2.18 -2.65 0.24
N HIS A 49 -1.86 -2.27 -1.00
CA HIS A 49 -0.52 -1.80 -1.35
C HIS A 49 -0.14 -0.53 -0.58
N LYS A 50 -1.07 0.40 -0.36
CA LYS A 50 -0.82 1.66 0.37
C LYS A 50 -0.47 1.41 1.83
N LEU A 51 -1.22 0.53 2.51
CA LEU A 51 -0.91 0.12 3.88
C LEU A 51 0.44 -0.58 3.99
N MET A 52 0.77 -1.47 3.04
CA MET A 52 2.08 -2.10 2.98
C MET A 52 3.20 -1.07 2.74
N ALA A 53 3.01 -0.13 1.81
CA ALA A 53 3.97 0.93 1.51
C ALA A 53 4.28 1.75 2.76
N PHE A 54 3.25 2.30 3.41
CA PHE A 54 3.42 3.11 4.62
C PHE A 54 4.09 2.32 5.74
N SER A 55 3.65 1.09 5.98
CA SER A 55 4.22 0.20 7.01
C SER A 55 5.69 -0.12 6.75
N TYR A 56 6.07 -0.40 5.50
CA TYR A 56 7.47 -0.62 5.14
C TYR A 56 8.31 0.64 5.30
N CYS A 57 7.77 1.80 4.93
CA CYS A 57 8.48 3.06 5.08
C CYS A 57 8.81 3.37 6.55
N VAL A 58 7.84 3.25 7.46
CA VAL A 58 8.06 3.54 8.90
C VAL A 58 8.87 2.46 9.62
N THR A 59 9.02 1.28 9.03
CA THR A 59 9.88 0.20 9.55
C THR A 59 11.27 0.16 8.88
N ASN A 60 11.67 1.25 8.21
CA ASN A 60 12.97 1.41 7.55
C ASN A 60 13.25 0.42 6.40
N ARG A 61 12.21 -0.13 5.78
CA ARG A 61 12.27 -1.05 4.63
C ARG A 61 11.97 -0.31 3.33
N VAL A 62 12.81 0.68 3.02
CA VAL A 62 12.54 1.69 1.96
C VAL A 62 12.42 1.08 0.56
N ALA A 63 13.19 0.02 0.25
CA ALA A 63 13.10 -0.65 -1.04
C ALA A 63 11.71 -1.29 -1.26
N GLN A 64 11.20 -2.00 -0.25
CA GLN A 64 9.84 -2.55 -0.27
C GLN A 64 8.80 -1.44 -0.32
N CYS A 65 8.95 -0.38 0.48
CA CYS A 65 8.04 0.76 0.46
C CYS A 65 7.85 1.34 -0.95
N ARG A 66 8.96 1.55 -1.68
CA ARG A 66 8.91 2.04 -3.06
C ARG A 66 8.25 1.03 -4.00
N SER A 67 8.58 -0.25 -3.87
CA SER A 67 7.99 -1.32 -4.68
C SER A 67 6.46 -1.38 -4.56
N GLU A 68 5.92 -1.16 -3.35
CA GLU A 68 4.47 -1.10 -3.14
C GLU A 68 3.85 0.13 -3.80
N PHE A 69 4.48 1.31 -3.71
CA PHE A 69 4.00 2.50 -4.44
C PHE A 69 4.06 2.31 -5.96
N GLU A 70 5.10 1.66 -6.48
CA GLU A 70 5.18 1.31 -7.90
C GLU A 70 4.04 0.38 -8.32
N ALA A 71 3.61 -0.54 -7.43
CA ALA A 71 2.45 -1.40 -7.69
C ALA A 71 1.15 -0.60 -7.77
N ILE A 72 0.94 0.35 -6.85
CA ILE A 72 -0.22 1.27 -6.92
C ILE A 72 -0.23 2.02 -8.25
N LEU A 73 0.91 2.59 -8.66
CA LEU A 73 1.01 3.36 -9.91
C LEU A 73 0.83 2.53 -11.17
N ARG A 74 1.09 1.22 -11.12
CA ARG A 74 0.76 0.29 -12.21
C ARG A 74 -0.73 -0.02 -12.29
N ILE A 75 -1.45 -0.02 -11.16
CA ILE A 75 -2.91 -0.20 -11.08
C ILE A 75 -3.66 1.10 -11.42
N ASP A 76 -3.10 2.22 -10.98
CA ASP A 76 -3.64 3.56 -11.20
C ASP A 76 -2.51 4.57 -11.47
N PRO A 77 -2.19 4.82 -12.76
CA PRO A 77 -1.16 5.78 -13.15
C PRO A 77 -1.42 7.22 -12.69
N HIS A 78 -2.66 7.55 -12.33
CA HIS A 78 -3.06 8.86 -11.83
C HIS A 78 -3.20 8.91 -10.30
N PHE A 79 -2.86 7.83 -9.59
CA PHE A 79 -2.91 7.82 -8.14
C PHE A 79 -2.00 8.91 -7.57
N GLU A 80 -2.51 9.60 -6.56
CA GLU A 80 -1.78 10.63 -5.85
C GLU A 80 -2.00 10.47 -4.34
N LEU A 81 -0.92 10.64 -3.58
CA LEU A 81 -1.00 10.76 -2.12
C LEU A 81 -1.78 12.02 -1.72
N SER A 82 -2.47 11.95 -0.58
CA SER A 82 -3.11 13.14 0.01
C SER A 82 -2.07 14.18 0.42
N ALA A 83 -2.50 15.43 0.65
CA ALA A 83 -1.59 16.50 1.07
C ALA A 83 -0.84 16.14 2.37
N ALA A 84 -1.54 15.53 3.33
CA ALA A 84 -0.94 15.07 4.58
C ALA A 84 0.09 13.94 4.36
N GLU A 85 -0.22 12.99 3.48
CA GLU A 85 0.67 11.86 3.17
C GLU A 85 1.92 12.31 2.42
N LYS A 86 1.78 13.24 1.47
CA LYS A 86 2.91 13.86 0.76
C LYS A 86 3.84 14.64 1.69
N GLY A 87 3.26 15.30 2.71
CA GLY A 87 4.03 16.04 3.71
C GLY A 87 4.85 15.15 4.65
N HIS A 88 4.60 13.84 4.70
CA HIS A 88 5.35 12.93 5.56
C HIS A 88 6.80 12.76 5.05
N PRO A 89 7.84 12.92 5.91
CA PRO A 89 9.24 13.01 5.48
C PRO A 89 9.78 11.75 4.79
N ILE A 90 9.13 10.60 4.98
CA ILE A 90 9.52 9.33 4.36
C ILE A 90 8.59 8.94 3.21
N TRP A 91 7.28 9.21 3.32
CA TRP A 91 6.31 8.68 2.36
C TRP A 91 6.32 9.47 1.06
N GLY A 92 6.31 10.81 1.14
CA GLY A 92 6.37 11.68 -0.03
C GLY A 92 7.58 11.39 -0.92
N PRO A 93 8.82 11.41 -0.38
CA PRO A 93 10.01 11.10 -1.18
C PRO A 93 10.04 9.68 -1.74
N ALA A 94 9.52 8.69 -1.02
CA ALA A 94 9.43 7.31 -1.51
C ALA A 94 8.42 7.18 -2.67
N PHE A 95 7.26 7.82 -2.55
CA PHE A 95 6.25 7.86 -3.61
C PHE A 95 6.76 8.61 -4.85
N ASP A 96 7.40 9.76 -4.69
CA ASP A 96 7.98 10.50 -5.81
C ASP A 96 9.06 9.70 -6.54
N ALA A 97 9.87 8.94 -5.80
CA ALA A 97 10.85 8.03 -6.39
C ALA A 97 10.19 6.90 -7.18
N ALA A 98 9.11 6.31 -6.66
CA ALA A 98 8.31 5.31 -7.37
C ALA A 98 7.70 5.89 -8.65
N ARG A 99 7.10 7.09 -8.58
CA ARG A 99 6.49 7.77 -9.74
C ARG A 99 7.50 8.05 -10.85
N ARG A 100 8.69 8.54 -10.51
CA ARG A 100 9.78 8.74 -11.50
C ARG A 100 10.24 7.45 -12.17
N LYS A 101 10.14 6.31 -11.48
CA LYS A 101 10.55 5.01 -12.02
C LYS A 101 9.49 4.38 -12.91
N VAL A 102 8.21 4.59 -12.61
CA VAL A 102 7.09 4.03 -13.39
C VAL A 102 6.77 4.90 -14.61
N ALA A 103 6.89 6.22 -14.50
CA ALA A 103 6.74 7.11 -15.64
C ALA A 103 7.83 6.81 -16.69
N PRO A 104 7.48 6.53 -17.96
CA PRO A 104 8.48 6.39 -19.01
C PRO A 104 9.22 7.71 -19.20
N SER A 105 10.55 7.63 -19.34
CA SER A 105 11.43 8.76 -19.68
C SER A 105 11.06 9.40 -21.02
#